data_AF-A0A7C4D8Q9-F1
#
_entry.id   AF-A0A7C4D8Q9-F1
#
_cell.length_a   1.000
_cell.length_b   1.000
_cell.length_c   1.000
_cell.angle_alpha   90.00
_cell.angle_beta   90.00
_cell.angle_gamma   90.00
#
_symmetry.space_group_name_H-M   'P 1'
#
loop_
_entity.id
_entity.type
_entity.pdbx_description
1 polymer ?
#
loop_
_entity_poly.entity_id
_entity_poly.type
_entity_poly.pdbx_seq_one_letter_code
_entity_poly.pdbx_strand_id
1 'polypeptide(L)'
;MSNEKRFEIEVEAVKTPVGDVPTIRTVEKIIEGMNVLSEDMSALSLSFSESLKPITTELKSVKKLISKTAVSSEAAMEAVKRLERKIDQLSQEEAERWSRLQQVLALITEALKVIHSEVNEKTNKATSKIDKLITLLAPPPPAKSTPAKPEKQAKPLKKVT
;
A
#
# COMPACT_ATOMS: atom_id res chain seq x y z
N MET A 1 31.97 -38.27 34.79
CA MET A 1 33.43 -38.17 34.67
C MET A 1 33.91 -39.50 34.13
N SER A 2 34.36 -39.53 32.88
CA SER A 2 34.78 -40.75 32.18
C SER A 2 36.13 -41.20 32.73
N ASN A 3 36.23 -42.44 33.20
CA ASN A 3 37.53 -43.07 33.43
C ASN A 3 38.25 -43.15 32.07
N GLU A 4 39.24 -42.30 31.82
CA GLU A 4 40.19 -42.50 30.72
C GLU A 4 40.91 -43.84 30.99
N LYS A 5 40.49 -44.91 30.33
CA LYS A 5 41.23 -46.17 30.32
C LYS A 5 42.53 -45.92 29.56
N ARG A 6 43.59 -45.53 30.27
CA ARG A 6 44.94 -45.47 29.72
C ARG A 6 45.49 -46.88 29.66
N PHE A 7 45.79 -47.35 28.45
CA PHE A 7 46.42 -48.65 28.24
C PHE A 7 47.94 -48.45 28.26
N GLU A 8 48.57 -48.77 29.38
CA GLU A 8 50.02 -48.65 29.54
C GLU A 8 50.70 -49.94 29.05
N ILE A 9 51.51 -49.82 28.00
CA ILE A 9 52.23 -50.95 27.41
C ILE A 9 53.70 -50.80 27.78
N GLU A 10 54.15 -51.64 28.71
CA GLU A 10 55.57 -51.79 28.99
C GLU A 10 56.20 -52.73 27.93
N VAL A 11 57.19 -52.21 27.20
CA VAL A 11 57.88 -52.92 26.13
C VAL A 11 59.06 -53.67 26.73
N GLU A 12 58.85 -54.95 27.03
CA GLU A 12 59.90 -55.87 27.44
C GLU A 12 60.59 -56.39 26.18
N ALA A 13 61.90 -56.16 26.04
CA ALA A 13 62.69 -56.59 24.89
C ALA A 13 63.85 -57.51 25.32
N VAL A 14 64.14 -58.51 24.50
CA VAL A 14 65.29 -59.41 24.66
C VAL A 14 66.39 -58.95 23.71
N LYS A 15 67.61 -58.81 24.23
CA LYS A 15 68.78 -58.43 23.43
C LYS A 15 69.23 -59.58 22.56
N THR A 16 69.13 -59.42 21.25
CA THR A 16 69.60 -60.39 20.26
C THR A 16 70.83 -59.85 19.51
N PRO A 17 71.61 -60.69 18.80
CA PRO A 17 72.75 -60.24 18.00
C PRO A 17 72.41 -59.22 16.91
N VAL A 18 71.13 -59.14 16.52
CA VAL A 18 70.61 -58.24 15.47
C VAL A 18 69.96 -56.98 16.08
N GLY A 19 69.84 -56.91 17.41
CA GLY A 19 69.22 -55.80 18.14
C GLY A 19 68.22 -56.27 19.19
N ASP A 20 67.59 -55.32 19.88
CA ASP A 20 66.55 -55.62 20.88
C ASP A 20 65.24 -56.00 20.17
N VAL A 21 64.68 -57.16 20.52
CA VAL A 21 63.43 -57.67 19.95
C VAL A 21 62.38 -57.74 21.05
N PRO A 22 61.15 -57.20 20.83
CA PRO A 22 60.07 -57.28 21.80
C PRO A 22 59.74 -58.73 22.15
N THR A 23 59.41 -58.98 23.41
CA THR A 23 58.93 -60.28 23.86
C THR A 23 57.54 -60.57 23.29
N ILE A 24 57.21 -61.86 23.18
CA ILE A 24 55.86 -62.32 22.79
C ILE A 24 54.79 -61.70 23.70
N ARG A 25 55.06 -61.56 25.01
CA ARG A 25 54.15 -60.94 25.97
C ARG A 25 53.88 -59.47 25.67
N THR A 26 54.88 -58.71 25.23
CA THR A 26 54.69 -57.32 24.79
C THR A 26 53.83 -57.26 23.54
N VAL A 27 54.03 -58.17 22.58
CA VAL A 27 53.19 -58.24 21.38
C VAL A 27 51.73 -58.59 21.72
N GLU A 28 51.49 -59.52 22.64
CA GLU A 28 50.16 -59.86 23.15
C GLU A 28 49.46 -58.64 23.79
N LYS A 29 50.16 -57.89 24.65
CA LYS A 29 49.64 -56.66 25.26
C LYS A 29 49.30 -55.59 24.21
N ILE A 30 50.11 -55.47 23.14
CA ILE A 30 49.82 -54.55 22.02
C ILE A 30 48.53 -54.97 21.29
N ILE A 31 48.38 -56.27 20.98
CA ILE A 31 47.18 -56.79 20.32
C ILE A 31 45.93 -56.56 21.17
N GLU A 32 46.02 -56.79 22.48
CA GLU A 32 44.92 -56.54 23.42
C GLU A 32 44.51 -55.06 23.45
N GLY A 33 45.48 -54.14 23.53
CA GLY A 33 45.23 -52.70 23.45
C GLY A 33 44.59 -52.27 22.12
N MET A 34 45.00 -52.89 21.00
CA MET A 34 44.39 -52.65 19.69
C MET A 34 42.95 -53.14 19.61
N ASN A 35 42.62 -54.28 20.22
CA ASN A 35 41.26 -54.81 20.26
C ASN A 35 40.33 -53.87 21.04
N VAL A 36 40.76 -53.37 22.21
CA VAL A 36 40.00 -52.40 23.00
C VAL A 36 39.76 -51.11 22.21
N LEU A 37 40.80 -50.59 21.55
CA LEU A 37 40.67 -49.40 20.70
C LEU A 37 39.69 -49.63 19.54
N SER A 38 39.70 -50.82 18.94
CA SER A 38 38.77 -51.19 17.87
C SER A 38 37.32 -51.25 18.36
N GLU A 39 37.10 -51.78 19.57
CA GLU A 39 35.77 -51.80 20.21
C GLU A 39 35.28 -50.38 20.50
N ASP A 40 36.11 -49.52 21.09
CA ASP A 40 35.78 -48.13 21.39
C ASP A 40 35.49 -47.33 20.11
N MET A 41 36.30 -47.53 19.05
CA MET A 41 36.07 -46.90 17.74
C MET A 41 34.74 -47.37 17.12
N SER A 42 34.41 -48.65 17.26
CA SER A 42 33.14 -49.21 16.78
C SER A 42 31.95 -48.63 17.56
N ALA A 43 32.06 -48.52 18.88
CA ALA A 43 31.04 -47.92 19.74
C ALA A 43 30.83 -46.43 19.44
N LEU A 44 31.93 -45.69 19.22
CA LEU A 44 31.88 -44.28 18.83
C LEU A 44 31.21 -44.10 17.46
N SER A 45 31.58 -44.93 16.48
CA SER A 45 30.96 -44.92 15.15
C SER A 45 29.46 -45.17 15.22
N LEU A 46 29.03 -46.13 16.06
CA LEU A 46 27.63 -46.46 16.25
C LEU A 46 26.86 -45.32 16.93
N SER A 47 27.43 -44.75 18.00
CA SER A 47 26.87 -43.59 18.71
C SER A 47 26.75 -42.37 17.79
N PHE A 48 27.75 -42.11 16.96
CA PHE A 48 27.73 -41.03 15.98
C PHE A 48 26.67 -41.27 14.91
N SER A 49 26.57 -42.49 14.38
CA SER A 49 25.51 -42.86 13.44
C SER A 49 24.12 -42.71 14.04
N GLU A 50 23.93 -43.11 15.30
CA GLU A 50 22.67 -42.95 16.02
C GLU A 50 22.34 -41.47 16.25
N SER A 51 23.33 -40.64 16.52
CA SER A 51 23.18 -39.20 16.69
C SER A 51 22.83 -38.49 15.37
N LEU A 52 23.29 -39.01 14.23
CA LEU A 52 22.95 -38.48 12.91
C LEU A 52 21.52 -38.83 12.47
N LYS A 53 20.98 -39.98 12.88
CA LYS A 53 19.60 -40.38 12.52
C LYS A 53 18.55 -39.31 12.84
N PRO A 54 18.42 -38.78 14.07
CA PRO A 54 17.42 -37.75 14.38
C PRO A 54 17.64 -36.48 13.54
N ILE A 55 18.89 -36.04 13.37
CA ILE A 55 19.23 -34.87 12.55
C ILE A 55 18.75 -35.06 11.10
N THR A 56 18.97 -36.23 10.51
CA THR A 56 18.49 -36.51 9.14
C THR A 56 16.97 -36.52 9.05
N THR A 57 16.27 -36.97 10.09
CA THR A 57 14.79 -36.96 10.12
C THR A 57 14.24 -35.54 10.28
N GLU A 58 14.86 -34.72 11.13
CA GLU A 58 14.49 -33.31 11.28
C GLU A 58 14.73 -32.55 9.98
N LEU A 59 15.86 -32.78 9.30
CA LEU A 59 16.16 -32.16 8.01
C LEU A 59 15.09 -32.48 6.96
N LYS A 60 14.62 -33.74 6.91
CA LYS A 60 13.51 -34.15 6.04
C LYS A 60 12.20 -33.44 6.41
N SER A 61 11.92 -33.29 7.70
CA SER A 61 10.73 -32.57 8.20
C SER A 61 10.77 -31.09 7.82
N VAL A 62 11.90 -30.42 8.05
CA VAL A 62 12.14 -29.02 7.67
C VAL A 62 12.00 -28.84 6.17
N LYS A 63 12.59 -29.73 5.36
CA LYS A 63 12.41 -29.71 3.90
C LYS A 63 10.93 -29.79 3.50
N LYS A 64 10.16 -30.69 4.13
CA LYS A 64 8.72 -30.83 3.90
C LYS A 64 7.94 -29.57 4.28
N LEU A 65 8.29 -28.94 5.41
CA LEU A 65 7.69 -27.67 5.83
C LEU A 65 7.98 -26.56 4.82
N ILE A 66 9.24 -26.41 4.38
CA ILE A 66 9.63 -25.42 3.37
C ILE A 66 8.83 -25.62 2.08
N SER A 67 8.70 -26.85 1.59
CA SER A 67 7.90 -27.13 0.39
C SER A 67 6.43 -26.74 0.56
N LYS A 68 5.82 -27.04 1.72
CA LYS A 68 4.44 -26.63 2.02
C LYS A 68 4.29 -25.11 2.07
N THR A 69 5.22 -24.43 2.73
CA THR A 69 5.23 -22.97 2.84
C THR A 69 5.40 -22.32 1.47
N ALA A 70 6.27 -22.86 0.62
CA ALA A 70 6.47 -22.35 -0.74
C ALA A 70 5.18 -22.44 -1.58
N VAL A 71 4.51 -23.60 -1.58
CA VAL A 71 3.22 -23.79 -2.28
C VAL A 71 2.14 -22.87 -1.72
N SER A 72 2.06 -22.74 -0.39
CA SER A 72 1.11 -21.83 0.25
C SER A 72 1.38 -20.36 -0.10
N SER A 73 2.65 -19.96 -0.15
CA SER A 73 3.05 -18.60 -0.53
C SER A 73 2.71 -18.30 -1.98
N GLU A 74 2.89 -19.27 -2.88
CA GLU A 74 2.54 -19.12 -4.29
C GLU A 74 1.03 -18.97 -4.47
N ALA A 75 0.23 -19.77 -3.76
CA ALA A 75 -1.23 -19.63 -3.75
C ALA A 75 -1.67 -18.26 -3.22
N ALA A 76 -1.06 -17.76 -2.15
CA ALA A 76 -1.32 -16.42 -1.62
C ALA A 76 -0.96 -15.33 -2.63
N MET A 77 0.17 -15.46 -3.31
CA MET A 77 0.62 -14.50 -4.32
C MET A 77 -0.34 -14.45 -5.51
N GLU A 78 -0.86 -15.60 -5.95
CA GLU A 78 -1.87 -15.67 -7.00
C GLU A 78 -3.21 -15.06 -6.57
N ALA A 79 -3.60 -15.23 -5.30
CA ALA A 79 -4.77 -14.56 -4.74
C ALA A 79 -4.61 -13.02 -4.71
N VAL A 80 -3.42 -12.52 -4.34
CA VAL A 80 -3.10 -11.09 -4.39
C VAL A 80 -3.19 -10.55 -5.81
N LYS A 81 -2.60 -11.24 -6.80
CA LYS A 81 -2.72 -10.84 -8.22
C LYS A 81 -4.17 -10.79 -8.70
N ARG A 82 -5.03 -11.70 -8.24
CA ARG A 82 -6.47 -11.67 -8.56
C ARG A 82 -7.17 -10.47 -7.92
N LEU A 83 -6.77 -10.08 -6.71
CA LEU A 83 -7.29 -8.88 -6.06
C LEU A 83 -6.84 -7.61 -6.77
N GLU A 84 -5.56 -7.51 -7.17
CA GLU A 84 -5.04 -6.39 -7.96
C GLU A 84 -5.86 -6.20 -9.25
N ARG A 85 -6.08 -7.27 -10.02
CA ARG A 85 -6.92 -7.21 -11.23
C ARG A 85 -8.34 -6.73 -10.96
N LYS A 86 -8.94 -7.13 -9.83
CA LYS A 86 -10.27 -6.67 -9.43
C LYS A 86 -10.27 -5.19 -9.06
N ILE A 87 -9.24 -4.72 -8.37
CA ILE A 87 -9.08 -3.30 -8.02
C ILE A 87 -8.95 -2.47 -9.31
N ASP A 88 -8.15 -2.93 -10.27
CA ASP A 88 -8.00 -2.26 -11.57
C ASP A 88 -9.32 -2.18 -12.33
N GLN A 89 -10.08 -3.28 -12.38
CA GLN A 89 -11.42 -3.30 -13.00
C GLN A 89 -12.38 -2.32 -12.33
N LEU A 90 -12.48 -2.35 -10.99
CA LEU A 90 -13.34 -1.43 -10.25
C LEU A 90 -12.92 0.03 -10.46
N SER A 91 -11.62 0.31 -10.53
CA SER A 91 -11.10 1.65 -10.80
C SER A 91 -11.51 2.14 -12.19
N GLN A 92 -11.47 1.27 -13.21
CA GLN A 92 -11.94 1.60 -14.57
C GLN A 92 -13.45 1.83 -14.60
N GLU A 93 -14.24 0.96 -13.98
CA GLU A 93 -15.69 1.13 -13.90
C GLU A 93 -16.08 2.43 -13.19
N GLU A 94 -15.35 2.79 -12.13
CA GLU A 94 -15.57 4.04 -11.41
C GLU A 94 -15.19 5.26 -12.25
N ALA A 95 -14.08 5.21 -12.98
CA ALA A 95 -13.70 6.27 -13.92
C ALA A 95 -14.76 6.48 -15.02
N GLU A 96 -15.30 5.40 -15.58
CA GLU A 96 -16.40 5.47 -16.54
C GLU A 96 -17.67 6.06 -15.93
N ARG A 97 -18.03 5.67 -14.71
CA ARG A 97 -19.18 6.24 -13.98
C ARG A 97 -19.00 7.73 -13.77
N TRP A 98 -17.81 8.17 -13.35
CA TRP A 98 -17.50 9.60 -13.18
C TRP A 98 -17.60 10.37 -14.49
N SER A 99 -17.12 9.80 -15.60
CA SER A 99 -17.25 10.41 -16.93
C SER A 99 -18.73 10.59 -17.32
N ARG A 100 -19.56 9.57 -17.10
CA ARG A 100 -21.01 9.66 -17.37
C ARG A 100 -21.69 10.71 -16.49
N LEU A 101 -21.35 10.77 -15.20
CA LEU A 101 -21.89 11.78 -14.29
C LEU A 101 -21.51 13.20 -14.73
N GLN A 102 -20.28 13.41 -15.19
CA GLN A 102 -19.87 14.71 -15.74
C GLN A 102 -20.67 15.09 -16.99
N GLN A 103 -20.96 14.14 -17.89
CA GLN A 103 -21.80 14.39 -19.05
C GLN A 103 -23.23 14.77 -18.65
N VAL A 104 -23.83 14.04 -17.70
CA VAL A 104 -25.17 14.36 -17.19
C VAL A 104 -25.18 15.74 -16.53
N LEU A 105 -24.17 16.08 -15.75
CA LEU A 105 -24.06 17.38 -15.10
C LEU A 105 -23.92 18.52 -16.12
N ALA A 106 -23.18 18.30 -17.21
CA ALA A 106 -23.09 19.25 -18.31
C ALA A 106 -24.46 19.48 -18.98
N LEU A 107 -25.23 18.40 -19.24
CA LEU A 107 -26.58 18.50 -19.79
C LEU A 107 -27.53 19.28 -18.87
N ILE A 108 -27.50 18.98 -17.57
CA ILE A 108 -28.32 19.70 -16.57
C ILE A 108 -27.94 21.19 -16.53
N THR A 109 -26.64 21.49 -16.56
CA THR A 109 -26.14 22.87 -16.53
C THR A 109 -26.62 23.64 -17.76
N GLU A 110 -26.60 23.01 -18.94
CA GLU A 110 -27.08 23.63 -20.16
C GLU A 110 -28.61 23.82 -20.14
N ALA A 111 -29.37 22.82 -19.68
CA ALA A 111 -30.81 22.95 -19.51
C ALA A 111 -31.19 24.09 -18.55
N LEU A 112 -30.45 24.23 -17.43
CA LEU A 112 -30.65 25.32 -16.48
C LEU A 112 -30.37 26.69 -17.10
N LYS A 113 -29.34 26.83 -17.93
CA LYS A 113 -29.08 28.09 -18.65
C LYS A 113 -30.24 28.45 -19.58
N VAL A 114 -30.76 27.48 -20.33
CA VAL A 114 -31.91 27.70 -21.23
C VAL A 114 -33.13 28.16 -20.43
N ILE A 115 -33.49 27.43 -19.37
CA ILE A 115 -34.61 27.80 -18.48
C ILE A 115 -34.41 29.20 -17.90
N HIS A 116 -33.21 29.51 -17.40
CA HIS A 116 -32.88 30.82 -16.86
C HIS A 116 -33.05 31.93 -17.92
N SER A 117 -32.59 31.69 -19.14
CA SER A 117 -32.73 32.65 -20.23
C SER A 117 -34.20 32.92 -20.60
N GLU A 118 -35.03 31.87 -20.70
CA GLU A 118 -36.46 32.00 -20.99
C GLU A 118 -37.23 32.73 -19.88
N VAL A 119 -36.94 32.39 -18.63
CA VAL A 119 -37.54 33.06 -17.46
C VAL A 119 -37.16 34.54 -17.47
N ASN A 120 -35.89 34.86 -17.71
CA ASN A 120 -35.43 36.24 -17.77
C ASN A 120 -36.10 37.02 -18.92
N GLU A 121 -36.23 36.41 -20.10
CA GLU A 121 -36.93 37.01 -21.24
C GLU A 121 -38.42 37.27 -20.94
N LYS A 122 -39.13 36.27 -20.38
CA LYS A 122 -40.54 36.43 -19.98
C LYS A 122 -40.70 37.50 -18.90
N THR A 123 -39.78 37.56 -17.94
CA THR A 123 -39.78 38.57 -16.88
C THR A 123 -39.60 39.96 -17.48
N ASN A 124 -38.62 40.16 -18.36
CA ASN A 124 -38.38 41.43 -19.07
C ASN A 124 -39.59 41.87 -19.94
N LYS A 125 -40.25 40.91 -20.60
CA LYS A 125 -41.49 41.17 -21.35
C LYS A 125 -42.64 41.59 -20.41
N ALA A 126 -42.73 41.01 -19.22
CA ALA A 126 -43.75 41.36 -18.25
C ALA A 126 -43.49 42.74 -17.62
N THR A 127 -42.27 43.03 -17.18
CA THR A 127 -41.89 44.35 -16.65
C THR A 127 -42.07 45.45 -17.68
N SER A 128 -41.65 45.25 -18.92
CA SER A 128 -41.88 46.25 -19.98
C SER A 128 -43.37 46.50 -20.27
N LYS A 129 -44.25 45.49 -20.14
CA LYS A 129 -45.71 45.70 -20.21
C LYS A 129 -46.22 46.50 -19.02
N ILE A 130 -45.75 46.18 -17.81
CA ILE A 130 -46.10 46.92 -16.60
C ILE A 130 -45.65 48.39 -16.73
N ASP A 131 -44.42 48.66 -17.17
CA ASP A 131 -43.91 50.01 -17.38
C ASP A 131 -44.77 50.80 -18.37
N LYS A 132 -45.19 50.17 -19.47
CA LYS A 132 -46.12 50.79 -20.43
C LYS A 132 -47.47 51.13 -19.78
N LEU A 133 -48.02 50.23 -18.96
CA LEU A 133 -49.27 50.48 -18.24
C LEU A 133 -49.11 51.61 -17.22
N ILE A 134 -48.01 51.64 -16.46
CA ILE A 134 -47.69 52.72 -15.52
C ILE A 134 -47.58 54.06 -16.27
N THR A 135 -46.94 54.07 -17.43
CA THR A 135 -46.80 55.27 -18.27
C THR A 135 -48.16 55.76 -18.80
N LEU A 136 -49.08 54.86 -19.12
CA LEU A 136 -50.45 55.20 -19.55
C LEU A 136 -51.33 55.69 -18.38
N LEU A 137 -51.06 55.23 -17.16
CA LEU A 137 -51.72 55.67 -15.93
C LEU A 137 -51.11 56.94 -15.34
N ALA A 138 -49.93 57.35 -15.80
CA ALA A 138 -49.30 58.59 -15.38
C ALA A 138 -50.12 59.79 -15.90
N PRO A 139 -50.54 60.72 -15.03
CA PRO A 139 -51.30 61.89 -15.46
C PRO A 139 -50.47 62.71 -16.47
N PRO A 140 -51.11 63.33 -17.49
CA PRO A 140 -50.39 64.15 -18.44
C PRO A 140 -49.62 65.25 -17.69
N PRO A 141 -48.38 65.56 -18.09
CA PRO A 141 -47.63 66.63 -17.46
C PRO A 141 -48.47 67.90 -17.52
N PRO A 142 -48.54 68.70 -16.44
CA PRO A 142 -49.36 69.90 -16.41
C PRO A 142 -48.98 70.76 -17.61
N ALA A 143 -49.99 71.15 -18.40
CA ALA A 143 -49.82 72.05 -19.52
C ALA A 143 -49.00 73.25 -19.06
N LYS A 144 -47.83 73.47 -19.67
CA LYS A 144 -47.07 74.71 -19.46
C LYS A 144 -47.95 75.86 -19.92
N SER A 145 -48.66 76.49 -19.00
CA SER A 145 -49.25 77.80 -19.22
C SER A 145 -48.09 78.79 -19.40
N THR A 146 -48.09 79.39 -20.59
CA THR A 146 -47.22 80.49 -21.02
C THR A 146 -47.07 81.57 -19.95
N PRO A 147 -45.86 82.13 -19.74
CA PRO A 147 -45.65 83.21 -18.79
C PRO A 147 -46.35 84.49 -19.27
N ALA A 148 -47.20 85.04 -18.41
CA ALA A 148 -47.78 86.36 -18.60
C ALA A 148 -46.67 87.42 -18.63
N LYS A 149 -46.73 88.25 -19.68
CA LYS A 149 -45.85 89.38 -19.97
C LYS A 149 -45.87 90.37 -18.77
N PRO A 150 -44.72 90.76 -18.19
CA PRO A 150 -44.70 91.72 -17.09
C PRO A 150 -45.04 93.13 -17.59
N GLU A 151 -46.08 93.69 -17.00
CA GLU A 151 -46.58 95.05 -17.23
C GLU A 151 -45.60 96.07 -16.60
N LYS A 152 -45.20 97.07 -17.39
CA LYS A 152 -44.28 98.14 -17.00
C LYS A 152 -44.88 98.96 -15.85
N GLN A 153 -44.26 98.93 -14.67
CA GLN A 153 -44.47 99.96 -13.65
C GLN A 153 -43.37 101.02 -13.68
N ALA A 154 -43.81 102.27 -13.54
CA ALA A 154 -43.08 103.49 -13.80
C ALA A 154 -42.07 103.86 -12.70
N LYS A 155 -41.06 104.64 -13.11
CA LYS A 155 -40.07 105.32 -12.27
C LYS A 155 -40.73 106.17 -11.17
N PRO A 156 -40.10 106.24 -9.98
CA PRO A 156 -40.02 107.48 -9.22
C PRO A 156 -38.62 108.09 -9.34
N LEU A 157 -38.60 109.40 -9.54
CA LEU A 157 -37.43 110.26 -9.54
C LEU A 157 -37.23 110.88 -8.15
N LYS A 158 -35.94 111.02 -7.83
CA LYS A 158 -35.27 111.99 -6.94
C LYS A 158 -35.09 111.67 -5.44
N LYS A 159 -33.79 111.66 -5.14
CA LYS A 159 -33.08 111.73 -3.86
C LYS A 159 -33.41 113.00 -3.08
N VAL A 160 -33.34 112.91 -1.76
CA VAL A 160 -32.77 113.96 -0.91
C VAL A 160 -31.84 113.27 0.09
N THR A 161 -30.67 113.87 0.24
CA THR A 161 -29.65 113.68 1.29
C THR A 161 -30.21 113.56 2.70
#